data_AF-A0A7X7C4X2-F1
#
_entry.id   AF-A0A7X7C4X2-F1
#
_cell.length_a   1.000
_cell.length_b   1.000
_cell.length_c   1.000
_cell.angle_alpha   90.00
_cell.angle_beta   90.00
_cell.angle_gamma   90.00
#
_symmetry.space_group_name_H-M   'P 1'
#
loop_
_entity.id
_entity.type
_entity.pdbx_description
1 polymer ?
#
loop_
_entity_poly.entity_id
_entity_poly.type
_entity_poly.pdbx_seq_one_letter_code
_entity_poly.pdbx_strand_id
1 'polypeptide(L)'
;MIVVKEIFKKKDIKKFIDFPNKLYKKNPYFVPCFFSDELKLLNKKKNPAYEYCETRLFLAYEGKKIVGRICGLINYAYNEKKNVQQIRFCRFDTIDNIEVTKALMEQVINWAKERGLKQIIGPIGFNDLDKQGMLVEGFEEYSNTLTLYNHPYYVKHMEALGFVKDVDWVEYQIFTPKELGERMSRLSNVIIKRYGYKIVKLTKRSQIPPYVKKAFEIINEAFSPLYGVVPLIERQIDDAVKQFVTLVNLEYLYLVTTSEDELV
;
A
#
# COMPACT_ATOMS: atom_id res chain seq x y z
N MET A 1 7.24 -18.95 26.56
CA MET A 1 7.12 -19.77 25.33
C MET A 1 6.18 -19.07 24.38
N ILE A 2 6.63 -18.81 23.15
CA ILE A 2 5.82 -18.20 22.10
C ILE A 2 5.08 -19.30 21.34
N VAL A 3 3.77 -19.13 21.17
CA VAL A 3 2.91 -20.05 20.40
C VAL A 3 2.28 -19.28 19.25
N VAL A 4 2.56 -19.68 18.02
CA VAL A 4 1.94 -19.09 16.83
C VAL A 4 0.77 -19.94 16.39
N LYS A 5 -0.36 -19.29 16.08
CA LYS A 5 -1.59 -19.97 15.63
C LYS A 5 -2.07 -19.35 14.34
N GLU A 6 -2.32 -20.18 13.35
CA GLU A 6 -3.09 -19.77 12.18
C GLU A 6 -4.54 -19.49 12.58
N ILE A 7 -5.12 -18.43 12.02
CA ILE A 7 -6.46 -17.97 12.36
C ILE A 7 -7.38 -17.90 11.13
N PHE A 8 -8.63 -18.33 11.34
CA PHE A 8 -9.66 -18.35 10.30
C PHE A 8 -11.00 -17.81 10.80
N LYS A 9 -11.23 -17.86 12.11
CA LYS A 9 -12.50 -17.47 12.71
C LYS A 9 -12.61 -15.95 12.74
N LYS A 10 -13.79 -15.44 12.39
CA LYS A 10 -14.10 -13.99 12.41
C LYS A 10 -13.70 -13.30 13.71
N LYS A 11 -13.86 -13.99 14.86
CA LYS A 11 -13.47 -13.46 16.17
C LYS A 11 -11.96 -13.21 16.29
N ASP A 12 -11.14 -14.10 15.74
CA ASP A 12 -9.68 -14.00 15.82
C ASP A 12 -9.15 -13.02 14.77
N ILE A 13 -9.78 -12.94 13.58
CA ILE A 13 -9.49 -11.91 12.59
C ILE A 13 -9.74 -10.51 13.16
N LYS A 14 -10.81 -10.31 13.94
CA LYS A 14 -11.04 -9.04 14.63
C LYS A 14 -9.92 -8.68 15.60
N LYS A 15 -9.38 -9.67 16.34
CA LYS A 15 -8.22 -9.44 17.24
C LYS A 15 -6.95 -9.14 16.45
N PHE A 16 -6.77 -9.80 15.31
CA PHE A 16 -5.67 -9.55 14.38
C PHE A 16 -5.68 -8.10 13.89
N ILE A 17 -6.83 -7.59 13.46
CA ILE A 17 -6.96 -6.20 12.99
C ILE A 17 -6.72 -5.19 14.12
N ASP A 18 -7.18 -5.50 15.34
CA ASP A 18 -7.13 -4.60 16.49
C ASP A 18 -5.77 -4.58 17.22
N PHE A 19 -4.95 -5.62 17.08
CA PHE A 19 -3.64 -5.72 17.73
C PHE A 19 -2.73 -4.47 17.59
N PRO A 20 -2.49 -3.89 16.40
CA PRO A 20 -1.64 -2.71 16.26
C PRO A 20 -2.18 -1.51 17.05
N ASN A 21 -3.51 -1.32 17.12
CA ASN A 21 -4.11 -0.22 17.88
C ASN A 21 -3.78 -0.31 19.38
N LYS A 22 -3.62 -1.53 19.90
CA LYS A 22 -3.17 -1.76 21.27
C LYS A 22 -1.67 -1.55 21.43
N LEU A 23 -0.88 -2.02 20.47
CA LEU A 23 0.57 -1.90 20.45
C LEU A 23 1.01 -0.42 20.42
N TYR A 24 0.44 0.36 19.50
CA TYR A 24 0.78 1.76 19.27
C TYR A 24 -0.06 2.76 20.06
N LYS A 25 -0.83 2.32 21.07
CA LYS A 25 -1.78 3.19 21.82
C LYS A 25 -1.16 4.48 22.36
N LYS A 26 0.14 4.48 22.67
CA LYS A 26 0.88 5.63 23.21
C LYS A 26 1.78 6.33 22.18
N ASN A 27 1.73 5.93 20.91
CA ASN A 27 2.52 6.53 19.85
C ASN A 27 1.69 7.61 19.14
N PRO A 28 2.09 8.89 19.17
CA PRO A 28 1.31 9.98 18.56
C PRO A 28 1.34 9.96 17.02
N TYR A 29 2.30 9.27 16.42
CA TYR A 29 2.53 9.26 14.98
C TYR A 29 1.85 8.09 14.25
N PHE A 30 1.42 7.07 15.01
CA PHE A 30 0.66 5.96 14.47
C PHE A 30 -0.78 6.37 14.17
N VAL A 31 -1.17 6.24 12.90
CA VAL A 31 -2.55 6.46 12.44
C VAL A 31 -3.21 5.10 12.17
N PRO A 32 -4.24 4.70 12.94
CA PRO A 32 -4.97 3.46 12.73
C PRO A 32 -5.63 3.36 11.35
N CYS A 33 -5.62 2.17 10.75
CA CYS A 33 -6.49 1.88 9.61
C CYS A 33 -7.96 1.79 10.05
N PHE A 34 -8.88 2.10 9.14
CA PHE A 34 -10.31 1.85 9.37
C PHE A 34 -10.58 0.36 9.54
N PHE A 35 -11.19 -0.01 10.67
CA PHE A 35 -11.44 -1.42 11.01
C PHE A 35 -12.34 -2.13 9.98
N SER A 36 -13.31 -1.41 9.40
CA SER A 36 -14.19 -1.92 8.35
C SER A 36 -13.44 -2.26 7.07
N ASP A 37 -12.42 -1.48 6.74
CA ASP A 37 -11.67 -1.61 5.49
C ASP A 37 -10.75 -2.83 5.57
N GLU A 38 -10.05 -3.01 6.70
CA GLU A 38 -9.27 -4.22 6.97
C GLU A 38 -10.15 -5.48 7.01
N LEU A 39 -11.37 -5.39 7.56
CA LEU A 39 -12.33 -6.51 7.52
C LEU A 39 -12.80 -6.84 6.10
N LYS A 40 -13.00 -5.83 5.25
CA LYS A 40 -13.40 -6.02 3.84
C LYS A 40 -12.23 -6.62 3.05
N LEU A 41 -11.03 -6.12 3.28
CA LEU A 41 -9.82 -6.52 2.58
C LEU A 41 -9.40 -7.96 2.88
N LEU A 42 -9.49 -8.40 4.14
CA LEU A 42 -9.17 -9.78 4.55
C LEU A 42 -10.31 -10.79 4.30
N ASN A 43 -11.39 -10.36 3.63
CA ASN A 43 -12.53 -11.21 3.33
C ASN A 43 -12.49 -11.69 1.88
N LYS A 44 -12.26 -13.01 1.72
CA LYS A 44 -12.20 -13.70 0.41
C LYS A 44 -13.42 -13.47 -0.49
N LYS A 45 -14.60 -13.20 0.08
CA LYS A 45 -15.83 -12.94 -0.68
C LYS A 45 -16.00 -11.48 -1.09
N LYS A 46 -15.19 -10.57 -0.53
CA LYS A 46 -15.35 -9.11 -0.74
C LYS A 46 -14.15 -8.46 -1.40
N ASN A 47 -12.95 -9.02 -1.26
CA ASN A 47 -11.75 -8.52 -1.89
C ASN A 47 -11.46 -9.33 -3.18
N PRO A 48 -11.62 -8.73 -4.37
CA PRO A 48 -11.37 -9.40 -5.65
C PRO A 48 -9.95 -9.91 -5.82
N ALA A 49 -8.97 -9.35 -5.09
CA ALA A 49 -7.59 -9.82 -5.18
C ALA A 49 -7.43 -11.30 -4.83
N TYR A 50 -8.37 -11.89 -4.07
CA TYR A 50 -8.38 -13.34 -3.78
C TYR A 50 -8.64 -14.24 -4.99
N GLU A 51 -9.00 -13.69 -6.16
CA GLU A 51 -9.01 -14.45 -7.42
C GLU A 51 -7.60 -14.92 -7.83
N TYR A 52 -6.57 -14.15 -7.47
CA TYR A 52 -5.16 -14.44 -7.78
C TYR A 52 -4.23 -14.38 -6.56
N CYS A 53 -4.79 -14.16 -5.36
CA CYS A 53 -4.05 -14.13 -4.11
C CYS A 53 -4.53 -15.21 -3.14
N GLU A 54 -3.60 -15.76 -2.37
CA GLU A 54 -3.88 -16.59 -1.21
C GLU A 54 -3.27 -15.95 0.03
N THR A 55 -3.93 -16.06 1.18
CA THR A 55 -3.40 -15.53 2.45
C THR A 55 -3.54 -16.54 3.59
N ARG A 56 -2.54 -16.57 4.47
CA ARG A 56 -2.62 -17.18 5.80
C ARG A 56 -2.35 -16.12 6.87
N LEU A 57 -3.21 -16.09 7.88
CA LEU A 57 -3.12 -15.10 8.97
C LEU A 57 -2.67 -15.81 10.24
N PHE A 58 -1.70 -15.24 10.94
CA PHE A 58 -1.17 -15.82 12.16
C PHE A 58 -1.17 -14.81 13.31
N LEU A 59 -1.44 -15.32 14.51
CA LEU A 59 -1.26 -14.60 15.77
C LEU A 59 -0.23 -15.31 16.65
N ALA A 60 0.72 -14.56 17.17
CA ALA A 60 1.67 -15.03 18.18
C ALA A 60 1.13 -14.74 19.59
N TYR A 61 1.24 -15.75 20.46
CA TYR A 61 0.80 -15.69 21.85
C TYR A 61 1.94 -15.95 22.82
N GLU A 62 1.99 -15.16 23.88
CA GLU A 62 2.73 -15.49 25.09
C GLU A 62 1.69 -15.75 26.20
N GLY A 63 1.51 -17.03 26.54
CA GLY A 63 0.37 -17.47 27.36
C GLY A 63 -0.97 -17.14 26.68
N LYS A 64 -1.76 -16.26 27.30
CA LYS A 64 -3.06 -15.79 26.75
C LYS A 64 -2.97 -14.43 26.03
N LYS A 65 -1.81 -13.76 26.11
CA LYS A 65 -1.60 -12.41 25.55
C LYS A 65 -1.15 -12.52 24.09
N ILE A 66 -1.77 -11.74 23.20
CA ILE A 66 -1.27 -11.58 21.83
C ILE A 66 -0.03 -10.70 21.89
N VAL A 67 1.06 -11.16 21.28
CA VAL A 67 2.35 -10.48 21.25
C VAL A 67 2.83 -10.18 19.83
N GLY A 68 2.13 -10.69 18.81
CA GLY A 68 2.37 -10.31 17.43
C GLY A 68 1.35 -10.88 16.46
N ARG A 69 1.44 -10.42 15.21
CA ARG A 69 0.62 -10.82 14.07
C ARG A 69 1.45 -10.79 12.79
N ILE A 70 1.10 -11.64 11.83
CA ILE A 70 1.63 -11.59 10.46
C ILE A 70 0.59 -12.15 9.48
N CYS A 71 0.49 -11.55 8.31
CA CYS A 71 -0.21 -12.10 7.16
C CYS A 71 0.85 -12.57 6.15
N GLY A 72 0.89 -13.87 5.87
CA GLY A 72 1.53 -14.37 4.66
C GLY A 72 0.57 -14.16 3.48
N LEU A 73 1.10 -13.81 2.32
CA LEU A 73 0.34 -13.58 1.10
C LEU A 73 1.11 -14.13 -0.12
N ILE A 74 0.46 -14.93 -0.96
CA ILE A 74 1.00 -15.35 -2.26
C ILE A 74 0.18 -14.62 -3.33
N ASN A 75 0.84 -13.89 -4.22
CA ASN A 75 0.21 -13.24 -5.37
C ASN A 75 0.64 -13.99 -6.64
N TYR A 76 -0.22 -14.88 -7.13
CA TYR A 76 0.08 -15.73 -8.27
C TYR A 76 0.25 -14.92 -9.57
N ALA A 77 -0.59 -13.89 -9.78
CA ALA A 77 -0.50 -13.03 -10.96
C ALA A 77 0.82 -12.25 -11.03
N TYR A 78 1.31 -11.75 -9.88
CA TYR A 78 2.62 -11.08 -9.82
C TYR A 78 3.77 -12.05 -10.06
N ASN A 79 3.73 -13.23 -9.43
CA ASN A 79 4.74 -14.27 -9.62
C ASN A 79 4.85 -14.70 -11.09
N GLU A 80 3.72 -14.86 -11.77
CA GLU A 80 3.66 -15.15 -13.20
C GLU A 80 4.22 -13.98 -14.04
N LYS A 81 3.71 -12.76 -13.83
CA LYS A 81 4.12 -11.56 -14.57
C LYS A 81 5.63 -11.30 -14.49
N LYS A 82 6.22 -11.48 -13.30
CA LYS A 82 7.64 -11.19 -13.05
C LYS A 82 8.54 -12.42 -13.19
N ASN A 83 7.96 -13.60 -13.45
CA ASN A 83 8.67 -14.87 -13.49
C ASN A 83 9.49 -15.12 -12.20
N VAL A 84 8.84 -14.98 -11.04
CA VAL A 84 9.45 -15.15 -9.72
C VAL A 84 8.66 -16.14 -8.86
N GLN A 85 9.31 -16.71 -7.85
CA GLN A 85 8.73 -17.67 -6.92
C GLN A 85 8.72 -17.08 -5.51
N GLN A 86 7.94 -16.02 -5.30
CA GLN A 86 7.96 -15.22 -4.08
C GLN A 86 6.71 -15.43 -3.22
N ILE A 87 6.91 -15.45 -1.90
CA ILE A 87 5.87 -15.17 -0.91
C ILE A 87 6.02 -13.74 -0.42
N ARG A 88 4.90 -13.06 -0.19
CA ARG A 88 4.85 -11.77 0.48
C ARG A 88 4.50 -11.94 1.96
N PHE A 89 4.98 -11.04 2.81
CA PHE A 89 4.38 -10.82 4.13
C PHE A 89 3.80 -9.40 4.21
N CYS A 90 2.76 -9.21 5.01
CA CYS A 90 2.16 -7.91 5.32
C CYS A 90 1.44 -7.96 6.68
N ARG A 91 0.89 -6.82 7.14
CA ARG A 91 0.26 -6.69 8.47
C ARG A 91 1.12 -7.35 9.56
N PHE A 92 2.41 -7.09 9.50
CA PHE A 92 3.38 -7.61 10.45
C PHE A 92 3.48 -6.62 11.61
N ASP A 93 3.09 -7.06 12.80
CA ASP A 93 3.29 -6.27 14.01
C ASP A 93 3.69 -7.16 15.18
N THR A 94 4.66 -6.74 15.99
CA THR A 94 5.18 -7.50 17.12
C THR A 94 5.55 -6.57 18.26
N ILE A 95 5.63 -7.09 19.48
CA ILE A 95 6.36 -6.41 20.56
C ILE A 95 7.88 -6.48 20.30
N ASP A 96 8.67 -5.69 21.04
CA ASP A 96 10.14 -5.70 20.98
C ASP A 96 10.72 -6.98 21.59
N ASN A 97 10.55 -8.09 20.86
CA ASN A 97 11.07 -9.41 21.17
C ASN A 97 11.34 -10.16 19.86
N ILE A 98 12.62 -10.35 19.54
CA ILE A 98 13.04 -11.00 18.30
C ILE A 98 12.52 -12.43 18.17
N GLU A 99 12.31 -13.16 19.26
CA GLU A 99 11.75 -14.52 19.22
C GLU A 99 10.31 -14.53 18.70
N VAL A 100 9.54 -13.46 18.94
CA VAL A 100 8.20 -13.31 18.36
C VAL A 100 8.29 -13.08 16.86
N THR A 101 9.23 -12.23 16.43
CA THR A 101 9.48 -11.93 15.01
C THR A 101 9.91 -13.19 14.26
N LYS A 102 10.87 -13.93 14.80
CA LYS A 102 11.36 -15.20 14.27
C LYS A 102 10.23 -16.23 14.14
N ALA A 103 9.48 -16.47 15.20
CA ALA A 103 8.41 -17.46 15.20
C ALA A 103 7.30 -17.14 14.17
N LEU A 104 6.96 -15.86 13.97
CA LEU A 104 5.99 -15.44 12.95
C LEU A 104 6.53 -15.61 11.53
N MET A 105 7.78 -15.19 11.29
CA MET A 105 8.43 -15.35 9.98
C MET A 105 8.59 -16.81 9.60
N GLU A 106 8.93 -17.69 10.54
CA GLU A 106 9.02 -19.14 10.31
C GLU A 106 7.71 -19.73 9.78
N GLN A 107 6.53 -19.27 10.24
CA GLN A 107 5.25 -19.75 9.70
C GLN A 107 5.07 -19.36 8.23
N VAL A 108 5.43 -18.13 7.86
CA VAL A 108 5.34 -17.66 6.47
C VAL A 108 6.37 -18.39 5.59
N ILE A 109 7.61 -18.56 6.07
CA ILE A 109 8.66 -19.29 5.36
C ILE A 109 8.30 -20.76 5.17
N ASN A 110 7.74 -21.42 6.18
CA ASN A 110 7.29 -22.82 6.07
C ASN A 110 6.17 -22.95 5.04
N TRP A 111 5.21 -22.02 5.05
CA TRP A 111 4.17 -22.00 4.03
C TRP A 111 4.73 -21.72 2.62
N ALA A 112 5.75 -20.87 2.49
CA ALA A 112 6.46 -20.65 1.23
C ALA A 112 7.07 -21.96 0.70
N LYS A 113 7.75 -22.72 1.57
CA LYS A 113 8.36 -24.02 1.25
C LYS A 113 7.30 -25.05 0.83
N GLU A 114 6.17 -25.14 1.54
CA GLU A 114 5.03 -25.99 1.17
C GLU A 114 4.53 -25.71 -0.25
N ARG A 115 4.66 -24.46 -0.71
CA ARG A 115 4.21 -23.99 -2.03
C ARG A 115 5.32 -23.93 -3.08
N GLY A 116 6.53 -24.41 -2.76
CA GLY A 116 7.68 -24.37 -3.67
C GLY A 116 8.20 -22.97 -3.98
N LEU A 117 7.88 -21.98 -3.14
CA LEU A 117 8.36 -20.61 -3.26
C LEU A 117 9.75 -20.50 -2.62
N LYS A 118 10.63 -19.70 -3.24
CA LYS A 118 12.07 -19.64 -2.93
C LYS A 118 12.51 -18.34 -2.27
N GLN A 119 11.64 -17.34 -2.26
CA GLN A 119 11.96 -15.98 -1.83
C GLN A 119 10.83 -15.44 -0.97
N ILE A 120 11.17 -14.69 0.08
CA ILE A 120 10.24 -13.94 0.90
C ILE A 120 10.53 -12.44 0.73
N ILE A 121 9.48 -11.65 0.53
CA ILE A 121 9.58 -10.20 0.36
C ILE A 121 8.49 -9.51 1.17
N GLY A 122 8.76 -8.32 1.69
CA GLY A 122 7.76 -7.54 2.40
C GLY A 122 8.33 -6.45 3.30
N PRO A 123 7.44 -5.70 3.96
CA PRO A 123 5.99 -5.90 3.95
C PRO A 123 5.31 -5.35 2.67
N ILE A 124 4.57 -6.20 1.95
CA ILE A 124 3.85 -5.85 0.70
C ILE A 124 2.46 -6.51 0.71
N GLY A 125 1.42 -5.72 0.43
CA GLY A 125 0.03 -6.17 0.44
C GLY A 125 -0.44 -6.87 -0.85
N PHE A 126 -1.75 -6.81 -1.10
CA PHE A 126 -2.41 -7.42 -2.25
C PHE A 126 -2.03 -6.72 -3.55
N ASN A 127 -1.97 -5.38 -3.55
CA ASN A 127 -1.67 -4.52 -4.70
C ASN A 127 -1.07 -3.18 -4.24
N ASP A 128 -0.74 -2.28 -5.18
CA ASP A 128 -0.06 -1.00 -4.92
C ASP A 128 -0.91 0.06 -4.20
N LEU A 129 -2.21 -0.18 -4.02
CA LEU A 129 -3.09 0.66 -3.22
C LEU A 129 -3.11 0.25 -1.74
N ASP A 130 -2.59 -0.93 -1.39
CA ASP A 130 -2.40 -1.32 -0.01
C ASP A 130 -1.20 -0.59 0.61
N LYS A 131 -1.20 -0.42 1.94
CA LYS A 131 0.00 0.04 2.65
C LYS A 131 1.17 -0.95 2.50
N GLN A 132 2.35 -0.43 2.12
CA GLN A 132 3.56 -1.24 1.91
C GLN A 132 4.81 -0.60 2.55
N GLY A 133 5.92 -1.34 2.55
CA GLY A 133 7.20 -0.85 3.03
C GLY A 133 7.32 -0.85 4.56
N MET A 134 8.56 -0.83 5.03
CA MET A 134 8.88 -0.75 6.45
C MET A 134 9.51 0.62 6.70
N LEU A 135 9.03 1.35 7.71
CA LEU A 135 9.59 2.62 8.13
C LEU A 135 10.98 2.40 8.71
N VAL A 136 11.98 3.03 8.10
CA VAL A 136 13.40 2.98 8.51
C VAL A 136 13.90 4.29 9.08
N GLU A 137 13.30 5.43 8.69
CA GLU A 137 13.62 6.80 9.12
C GLU A 137 12.33 7.62 9.23
N GLY A 138 12.32 8.72 10.00
CA GLY A 138 11.14 9.57 10.18
C GLY A 138 10.09 9.00 11.15
N PHE A 139 10.53 8.36 12.25
CA PHE A 139 9.61 7.78 13.26
C PHE A 139 8.80 8.85 14.02
N GLU A 140 9.23 10.09 13.91
CA GLU A 140 8.64 11.32 14.41
C GLU A 140 7.65 11.98 13.44
N GLU A 141 7.35 11.33 12.31
CA GLU A 141 6.38 11.81 11.32
C GLU A 141 5.10 10.96 11.32
N TYR A 142 3.97 11.59 11.05
CA TYR A 142 2.68 10.88 10.97
C TYR A 142 2.68 9.84 9.86
N SER A 143 2.15 8.65 10.16
CA SER A 143 1.89 7.62 9.15
C SER A 143 1.01 8.18 8.02
N ASN A 144 1.48 8.04 6.79
CA ASN A 144 0.70 8.38 5.60
C ASN A 144 -0.25 7.24 5.21
N THR A 145 -0.96 7.42 4.09
CA THR A 145 -1.95 6.46 3.57
C THR A 145 -1.35 5.31 2.75
N LEU A 146 -0.12 5.44 2.26
CA LEU A 146 0.53 4.53 1.30
C LEU A 146 1.58 3.60 1.93
N THR A 147 2.24 4.00 3.01
CA THR A 147 3.27 3.20 3.68
C THR A 147 2.89 2.83 5.11
N LEU A 148 3.52 1.78 5.61
CA LEU A 148 3.28 1.28 6.96
C LEU A 148 4.12 2.06 7.98
N TYR A 149 3.53 2.26 9.16
CA TYR A 149 4.26 2.71 10.34
C TYR A 149 4.61 1.50 11.20
N ASN A 150 5.88 1.40 11.61
CA ASN A 150 6.36 0.42 12.57
C ASN A 150 7.27 1.05 13.61
N HIS A 151 7.50 0.33 14.71
CA HIS A 151 8.53 0.71 15.66
C HIS A 151 9.95 0.52 15.09
N PRO A 152 10.96 1.30 15.55
CA PRO A 152 12.34 1.21 15.05
C PRO A 152 13.00 -0.16 15.19
N TYR A 153 12.65 -0.96 16.20
CA TYR A 153 13.25 -2.28 16.42
C TYR A 153 12.89 -3.29 15.33
N TYR A 154 11.84 -3.05 14.52
CA TYR A 154 11.47 -3.97 13.44
C TYR A 154 12.59 -4.12 12.43
N VAL A 155 13.26 -3.01 12.06
CA VAL A 155 14.37 -3.02 11.11
C VAL A 155 15.51 -3.89 11.65
N LYS A 156 15.88 -3.69 12.91
CA LYS A 156 16.92 -4.49 13.59
C LYS A 156 16.56 -5.97 13.63
N HIS A 157 15.28 -6.30 13.87
CA HIS A 157 14.83 -7.70 13.84
C HIS A 157 14.91 -8.31 12.45
N MET A 158 14.52 -7.55 11.41
CA MET A 158 14.61 -8.02 10.02
C MET A 158 16.06 -8.31 9.64
N GLU A 159 16.98 -7.37 9.90
CA GLU A 159 18.41 -7.53 9.62
C GLU A 159 19.01 -8.72 10.37
N ALA A 160 18.67 -8.90 11.65
CA ALA A 160 19.13 -10.03 12.47
C ALA A 160 18.61 -11.38 11.96
N LEU A 161 17.49 -11.41 11.23
CA LEU A 161 16.97 -12.61 10.57
C LEU A 161 17.48 -12.78 9.13
N GLY A 162 18.40 -11.94 8.68
CA GLY A 162 19.03 -12.02 7.35
C GLY A 162 18.22 -11.39 6.22
N PHE A 163 17.19 -10.60 6.54
CA PHE A 163 16.53 -9.78 5.52
C PHE A 163 17.46 -8.64 5.10
N VAL A 164 17.42 -8.33 3.81
CA VAL A 164 18.16 -7.21 3.21
C VAL A 164 17.18 -6.24 2.58
N LYS A 165 17.58 -4.98 2.51
CA LYS A 165 16.80 -3.94 1.85
C LYS A 165 16.74 -4.20 0.35
N ASP A 166 15.53 -4.14 -0.21
CA ASP A 166 15.26 -4.36 -1.63
C ASP A 166 15.09 -3.03 -2.40
N VAL A 167 14.30 -2.11 -1.85
CA VAL A 167 14.02 -0.79 -2.44
C VAL A 167 13.74 0.25 -1.36
N ASP A 168 14.04 1.52 -1.65
CA ASP A 168 13.68 2.67 -0.81
C ASP A 168 12.45 3.39 -1.39
N TRP A 169 11.52 3.73 -0.50
CA TRP A 169 10.52 4.77 -0.76
C TRP A 169 10.90 6.00 0.03
N VAL A 170 11.15 7.11 -0.67
CA VAL A 170 11.46 8.38 -0.04
C VAL A 170 10.25 9.27 -0.09
N GLU A 171 9.82 9.74 1.07
CA GLU A 171 8.68 10.62 1.23
C GLU A 171 9.15 12.03 1.55
N TYR A 172 8.55 13.01 0.88
CA TYR A 172 8.84 14.42 1.09
C TYR A 172 7.56 15.15 1.43
N GLN A 173 7.60 15.93 2.50
CA GLN A 173 6.59 16.94 2.74
C GLN A 173 7.00 18.23 2.03
N ILE A 174 6.25 18.60 1.00
CA ILE A 174 6.48 19.82 0.24
C ILE A 174 5.39 20.82 0.61
N PHE A 175 5.81 21.98 1.12
CA PHE A 175 4.91 23.08 1.39
C PHE A 175 4.78 23.94 0.13
N THR A 176 3.58 23.98 -0.45
CA THR A 176 3.31 24.82 -1.61
C THR A 176 3.47 26.30 -1.24
N PRO A 177 4.32 27.06 -1.94
CA PRO A 177 4.45 28.50 -1.68
C PRO A 177 3.14 29.22 -2.02
N LYS A 178 2.85 30.32 -1.32
CA LYS A 178 1.65 31.14 -1.61
C LYS A 178 1.64 31.70 -3.03
N GLU A 179 2.83 31.95 -3.58
CA GLU A 179 3.02 32.47 -4.93
C GLU A 179 4.05 31.63 -5.69
N LEU A 180 3.81 31.44 -6.99
CA LEU A 180 4.75 30.80 -7.90
C LEU A 180 5.91 31.76 -8.19
N GLY A 181 7.13 31.33 -7.91
CA GLY A 181 8.32 32.12 -8.25
C GLY A 181 8.45 32.39 -9.76
N GLU A 182 9.04 33.52 -10.14
CA GLU A 182 9.14 34.00 -11.53
C GLU A 182 9.66 32.96 -12.51
N ARG A 183 10.64 32.14 -12.09
CA ARG A 183 11.21 31.07 -12.92
C ARG A 183 10.16 30.03 -13.32
N MET A 184 9.32 29.59 -12.37
CA MET A 184 8.29 28.58 -12.62
C MET A 184 7.18 29.16 -13.49
N SER A 185 6.76 30.40 -13.21
CA SER A 185 5.77 31.13 -14.01
C SER A 185 6.23 31.34 -15.46
N ARG A 186 7.52 31.65 -15.67
CA ARG A 186 8.08 31.77 -17.02
C ARG A 186 8.10 30.44 -17.75
N LEU A 187 8.53 29.38 -17.08
CA LEU A 187 8.61 28.03 -17.66
C LEU A 187 7.23 27.50 -18.06
N SER A 188 6.23 27.63 -17.18
CA SER A 188 4.86 27.19 -17.46
C SER A 188 4.29 27.92 -18.68
N ASN A 189 4.47 29.24 -18.77
CA ASN A 189 4.00 30.04 -19.90
C ASN A 189 4.65 29.63 -21.23
N VAL A 190 5.95 29.31 -21.23
CA VAL A 190 6.64 28.83 -22.45
C VAL A 190 6.08 27.48 -22.90
N ILE A 191 5.88 26.54 -21.97
CA ILE A 191 5.35 25.21 -22.27
C ILE A 191 3.92 25.31 -22.79
N ILE A 192 3.05 26.08 -22.11
CA ILE A 192 1.66 26.31 -22.52
C ILE A 192 1.60 26.87 -23.94
N LYS A 193 2.41 27.89 -24.26
CA LYS A 193 2.42 28.50 -25.61
C LYS A 193 2.99 27.57 -26.67
N ARG A 194 4.07 26.84 -26.36
CA ARG A 194 4.77 25.98 -27.33
C ARG A 194 3.93 24.79 -27.77
N TYR A 195 3.21 24.17 -26.83
CA TYR A 195 2.45 22.94 -27.08
C TYR A 195 0.94 23.17 -27.17
N GLY A 196 0.47 24.41 -27.01
CA GLY A 196 -0.96 24.74 -27.07
C GLY A 196 -1.77 24.13 -25.92
N TYR A 197 -1.13 23.85 -24.77
CA TYR A 197 -1.81 23.22 -23.65
C TYR A 197 -2.84 24.13 -22.99
N LYS A 198 -3.95 23.55 -22.57
CA LYS A 198 -5.01 24.22 -21.82
C LYS A 198 -5.16 23.58 -20.45
N ILE A 199 -5.28 24.41 -19.41
CA ILE A 199 -5.62 23.93 -18.07
C ILE A 199 -7.14 23.87 -17.97
N VAL A 200 -7.67 22.68 -17.70
CA VAL A 200 -9.10 22.45 -17.50
C VAL A 200 -9.35 22.31 -16.00
N LYS A 201 -10.16 23.24 -15.45
CA LYS A 201 -10.59 23.23 -14.05
C LYS A 201 -12.07 22.90 -13.98
N LEU A 202 -12.41 21.79 -13.32
CA LEU A 202 -13.79 21.35 -13.19
C LEU A 202 -14.47 22.05 -12.01
N THR A 203 -15.74 22.43 -12.17
CA THR A 203 -16.54 23.07 -11.10
C THR A 203 -17.57 22.13 -10.51
N LYS A 204 -17.95 21.06 -11.23
CA LYS A 204 -18.92 20.05 -10.81
C LYS A 204 -18.38 18.65 -11.04
N ARG A 205 -18.64 17.74 -10.09
CA ARG A 205 -18.21 16.32 -10.19
C ARG A 205 -18.83 15.59 -11.38
N SER A 206 -20.01 16.02 -11.84
CA SER A 206 -20.64 15.49 -13.04
C SER A 206 -19.83 15.73 -14.33
N GLN A 207 -18.81 16.60 -14.30
CA GLN A 207 -17.91 16.87 -15.44
C GLN A 207 -16.69 15.95 -15.47
N ILE A 208 -16.47 15.12 -14.45
CA ILE A 208 -15.34 14.19 -14.38
C ILE A 208 -15.43 13.04 -15.40
N PRO A 209 -16.58 12.39 -15.61
CA PRO A 209 -16.67 11.14 -16.40
C PRO A 209 -15.97 11.15 -17.77
N PRO A 210 -16.02 12.22 -18.59
CA PRO A 210 -15.33 12.26 -19.88
C PRO A 210 -13.80 12.08 -19.80
N TYR A 211 -13.17 12.49 -18.70
CA TYR A 211 -11.70 12.47 -18.55
C TYR A 211 -11.17 11.20 -17.90
N VAL A 212 -12.03 10.50 -17.18
CA VAL A 212 -11.65 9.42 -16.27
C VAL A 212 -10.88 8.30 -16.98
N LYS A 213 -11.45 7.76 -18.05
CA LYS A 213 -10.87 6.59 -18.71
C LYS A 213 -9.48 6.91 -19.25
N LYS A 214 -9.36 8.05 -19.94
CA LYS A 214 -8.09 8.54 -20.46
C LYS A 214 -7.08 8.85 -19.35
N ALA A 215 -7.51 9.39 -18.20
CA ALA A 215 -6.63 9.62 -17.07
C ALA A 215 -6.03 8.32 -16.53
N PHE A 216 -6.82 7.25 -16.41
CA PHE A 216 -6.31 5.95 -15.97
C PHE A 216 -5.43 5.26 -17.02
N GLU A 217 -5.68 5.47 -18.32
CA GLU A 217 -4.77 5.04 -19.39
C GLU A 217 -3.40 5.72 -19.26
N ILE A 218 -3.38 7.04 -19.06
CA ILE A 218 -2.15 7.82 -18.84
C ILE A 218 -1.43 7.35 -17.58
N ILE A 219 -2.15 7.09 -16.48
CA ILE A 219 -1.57 6.54 -15.24
C ILE A 219 -0.92 5.17 -15.51
N ASN A 220 -1.62 4.26 -16.20
CA ASN A 220 -1.11 2.94 -16.53
C ASN A 220 0.17 3.03 -17.37
N GLU A 221 0.23 3.95 -18.34
CA GLU A 221 1.40 4.18 -19.18
C GLU A 221 2.55 4.79 -18.38
N ALA A 222 2.32 5.93 -17.72
CA ALA A 222 3.32 6.70 -17.01
C ALA A 222 3.95 5.92 -15.84
N PHE A 223 3.16 5.09 -15.15
CA PHE A 223 3.63 4.32 -13.99
C PHE A 223 4.10 2.91 -14.37
N SER A 224 3.95 2.48 -15.62
CA SER A 224 4.42 1.17 -16.08
C SER A 224 5.89 0.83 -15.76
N PRO A 225 6.84 1.80 -15.70
CA PRO A 225 8.23 1.51 -15.35
C PRO A 225 8.47 1.32 -13.84
N LEU A 226 7.51 1.69 -12.98
CA LEU A 226 7.68 1.64 -11.53
C LEU A 226 7.71 0.20 -11.01
N TYR A 227 8.55 -0.03 -9.99
CA TYR A 227 8.94 -1.35 -9.47
C TYR A 227 7.75 -2.31 -9.24
N GLY A 228 6.71 -1.85 -8.55
CA GLY A 228 5.55 -2.66 -8.13
C GLY A 228 4.38 -2.70 -9.11
N VAL A 229 4.37 -1.80 -10.12
CA VAL A 229 3.11 -1.44 -10.80
C VAL A 229 2.56 -2.57 -11.68
N VAL A 230 1.30 -2.91 -11.40
CA VAL A 230 0.46 -3.74 -12.27
C VAL A 230 -0.61 -2.83 -12.89
N PRO A 231 -0.67 -2.73 -14.24
CA PRO A 231 -1.70 -1.94 -14.90
C PRO A 231 -3.10 -2.35 -14.46
N LEU A 232 -3.95 -1.37 -14.19
CA LEU A 232 -5.33 -1.60 -13.81
C LEU A 232 -6.13 -2.08 -15.03
N ILE A 233 -6.92 -3.14 -14.87
CA ILE A 233 -7.89 -3.57 -15.89
C ILE A 233 -9.16 -2.71 -15.85
N GLU A 234 -9.95 -2.70 -16.93
CA GLU A 234 -11.13 -1.82 -17.08
C GLU A 234 -12.10 -1.91 -15.90
N ARG A 235 -12.38 -3.13 -15.39
CA ARG A 235 -13.23 -3.31 -14.22
C ARG A 235 -12.66 -2.68 -12.94
N GLN A 236 -11.34 -2.72 -12.75
CA GLN A 236 -10.69 -2.07 -11.60
C GLN A 236 -10.73 -0.55 -11.73
N ILE A 237 -10.60 -0.04 -12.96
CA ILE A 237 -10.78 1.38 -13.26
C ILE A 237 -12.20 1.80 -12.88
N ASP A 238 -13.23 1.08 -13.33
CA ASP A 238 -14.64 1.41 -13.01
C ASP A 238 -14.92 1.46 -11.49
N ASP A 239 -14.37 0.50 -10.74
CA ASP A 239 -14.54 0.45 -9.28
C ASP A 239 -13.76 1.59 -8.59
N ALA A 240 -12.54 1.87 -9.03
CA ALA A 240 -11.74 2.99 -8.54
C ALA A 240 -12.47 4.32 -8.78
N VAL A 241 -13.06 4.49 -9.96
CA VAL A 241 -13.79 5.71 -10.33
C VAL A 241 -14.97 5.96 -9.43
N LYS A 242 -15.79 4.93 -9.17
CA LYS A 242 -16.93 5.05 -8.24
C LYS A 242 -16.47 5.49 -6.85
N GLN A 243 -15.31 5.02 -6.40
CA GLN A 243 -14.74 5.41 -5.11
C GLN A 243 -14.16 6.83 -5.14
N PHE A 244 -13.27 7.12 -6.08
CA PHE A 244 -12.53 8.39 -6.13
C PHE A 244 -13.40 9.58 -6.50
N VAL A 245 -14.40 9.44 -7.38
CA VAL A 245 -15.31 10.54 -7.73
C VAL A 245 -16.04 11.06 -6.48
N THR A 246 -16.28 10.23 -5.47
CA THR A 246 -16.90 10.63 -4.19
C THR A 246 -15.93 11.29 -3.21
N LEU A 247 -14.63 11.09 -3.37
CA LEU A 247 -13.60 11.65 -2.48
C LEU A 247 -12.87 12.85 -3.08
N VAL A 248 -12.92 13.02 -4.41
CA VAL A 248 -12.15 14.06 -5.09
C VAL A 248 -12.59 15.44 -4.64
N ASN A 249 -11.60 16.27 -4.26
CA ASN A 249 -11.80 17.69 -4.08
C ASN A 249 -11.39 18.40 -5.37
N LEU A 250 -12.36 19.05 -6.04
CA LEU A 250 -12.16 19.72 -7.32
C LEU A 250 -11.17 20.89 -7.23
N GLU A 251 -10.92 21.43 -6.04
CA GLU A 251 -9.89 22.44 -5.81
C GLU A 251 -8.48 21.93 -6.16
N TYR A 252 -8.25 20.63 -5.93
CA TYR A 252 -6.97 19.96 -6.16
C TYR A 252 -6.93 19.15 -7.47
N LEU A 253 -8.00 19.18 -8.27
CA LEU A 253 -8.06 18.48 -9.56
C LEU A 253 -7.73 19.43 -10.70
N TYR A 254 -6.57 19.21 -11.32
CA TYR A 254 -6.13 19.93 -12.52
C TYR A 254 -5.96 18.93 -13.66
N LEU A 255 -6.61 19.22 -14.77
CA LEU A 255 -6.49 18.45 -16.01
C LEU A 255 -5.77 19.31 -17.04
N VAL A 256 -4.92 18.70 -17.85
CA VAL A 256 -4.20 19.39 -18.93
C VAL A 256 -4.64 18.76 -20.25
N THR A 257 -5.05 19.58 -21.20
CA THR A 257 -5.42 19.11 -22.53
C THR A 257 -4.57 19.76 -23.61
N THR A 258 -4.48 19.13 -24.77
CA THR A 258 -3.92 19.73 -25.98
C THR A 258 -4.86 20.81 -26.54
N SER A 259 -4.44 21.45 -27.65
CA SER A 259 -5.29 22.37 -28.41
C SER A 259 -6.56 21.73 -28.94
N GLU A 260 -6.54 20.41 -29.14
CA GLU A 260 -7.62 19.55 -29.65
C GLU A 260 -8.49 18.95 -28.54
N ASP A 261 -8.31 19.43 -27.30
CA ASP A 261 -9.03 19.01 -26.09
C ASP A 261 -8.81 17.54 -25.69
N GLU A 262 -7.71 16.93 -26.15
CA GLU A 262 -7.26 15.62 -25.69
C GLU A 262 -6.50 15.73 -24.36
N LEU A 263 -6.83 14.87 -23.39
CA LEU A 263 -6.14 14.82 -22.09
C LEU A 263 -4.73 14.24 -22.24
N VAL A 264 -3.74 14.90 -21.61
CA VAL A 264 -2.31 14.54 -21.60
C VAL A 264 -1.72 14.53 -20.20
#